data_AF-A0A2P2IGY0-F1
#
_entry.id   AF-A0A2P2IGY0-F1
#
_cell.length_a   1.000
_cell.length_b   1.000
_cell.length_c   1.000
_cell.angle_alpha   90.00
_cell.angle_beta   90.00
_cell.angle_gamma   90.00
#
_symmetry.space_group_name_H-M   'P 1'
#
loop_
_entity.id
_entity.type
_entity.pdbx_description
1 polymer ?
#
loop_
_entity_poly.entity_id
_entity_poly.type
_entity_poly.pdbx_seq_one_letter_code
_entity_poly.pdbx_strand_id
1 'polypeptide(L)'
;RHVTITAGGIGGTGRFSPTRAPSPWDGEREARQYGPVWPQLLPDLTSPRPPKNRLLLARKLANHLTNQAEDCLYLNVYVPSQVVDTVAHKAFPVMVYIHGDSFEWGAANPYDGSVLAAYGEVIIVTLNY
;
A
#
# COMPACT_ATOMS: atom_id res chain seq x y z
N ARG A 1 -10.21 7.64 7.63
CA ARG A 1 -8.91 8.36 7.65
C ARG A 1 -7.84 7.44 7.07
N HIS A 2 -6.91 7.95 6.26
CA HIS A 2 -5.80 7.20 5.65
C HIS A 2 -4.46 7.60 6.28
N VAL A 3 -3.61 6.62 6.56
CA VAL A 3 -2.26 6.80 7.12
C VAL A 3 -1.28 5.82 6.46
N THR A 4 -0.12 6.28 6.01
CA THR A 4 0.93 5.43 5.45
C THR A 4 2.11 5.27 6.42
N ILE A 5 2.48 4.03 6.75
CA ILE A 5 3.48 3.72 7.78
C ILE A 5 4.58 2.83 7.18
N THR A 6 5.83 3.08 7.55
CA THR A 6 6.95 2.18 7.23
C THR A 6 6.80 0.89 8.03
N ALA A 7 6.73 -0.25 7.35
CA ALA A 7 6.57 -1.57 7.93
C ALA A 7 7.90 -2.30 8.16
N GLY A 8 8.97 -1.88 7.48
CA GLY A 8 10.30 -2.46 7.61
C GLY A 8 11.33 -1.76 6.74
N GLY A 9 12.58 -2.23 6.79
CA GLY A 9 13.67 -1.70 5.98
C GLY A 9 14.51 -2.81 5.35
N ILE A 10 14.89 -2.60 4.09
CA ILE A 10 15.72 -3.50 3.27
C ILE A 10 16.74 -2.75 2.39
N GLY A 11 16.78 -1.41 2.48
CA GLY A 11 17.65 -0.59 1.64
C GLY A 11 19.14 -0.91 1.82
N GLY A 12 19.93 -0.69 0.76
CA GLY A 12 21.38 -0.88 0.77
C GLY A 12 21.78 -2.36 0.77
N THR A 13 22.52 -2.80 1.79
CA THR A 13 23.03 -4.19 1.90
C THR A 13 21.95 -5.20 2.32
N GLY A 14 20.71 -4.76 2.54
CA GLY A 14 19.59 -5.60 2.97
C GLY A 14 18.92 -6.38 1.84
N ARG A 15 19.32 -6.18 0.58
CA ARG A 15 18.77 -6.93 -0.56
C ARG A 15 19.00 -8.43 -0.36
N PHE A 16 17.96 -9.23 -0.64
CA PHE A 16 17.95 -10.68 -0.47
C PHE A 16 18.14 -11.18 0.98
N SER A 17 17.92 -10.29 1.96
CA SER A 17 17.84 -10.66 3.37
C SER A 17 16.39 -10.57 3.86
N PRO A 18 16.04 -11.27 4.96
CA PRO A 18 14.76 -11.06 5.62
C PRO A 18 14.55 -9.59 6.01
N THR A 19 13.30 -9.15 6.03
CA THR A 19 12.94 -7.80 6.45
C THR A 19 13.34 -7.56 7.90
N ARG A 20 13.74 -6.32 8.20
CA ARG A 20 14.02 -5.88 9.57
C ARG A 20 12.95 -4.92 10.03
N ALA A 21 12.71 -4.90 11.34
CA ALA A 21 11.86 -3.89 11.95
C ALA A 21 12.36 -2.48 11.55
N PRO A 22 11.44 -1.53 11.30
CA PRO A 22 11.83 -0.18 10.99
C PRO A 22 12.56 0.43 12.18
N SER A 23 13.52 1.32 11.91
CA SER A 23 14.16 2.08 12.97
C SER A 23 13.12 2.90 13.74
N PRO A 24 13.21 2.97 15.08
CA PRO A 24 12.36 3.87 15.84
C PRO A 24 12.60 5.30 15.38
N TRP A 25 11.57 6.13 15.47
CA TRP A 25 11.66 7.56 15.19
C TRP A 25 11.23 8.34 16.43
N ASP A 26 11.78 9.54 16.57
CA ASP A 26 11.37 10.48 17.62
C ASP A 26 10.29 11.42 17.10
N GLY A 27 9.33 11.75 17.97
CA GLY A 27 8.26 12.71 17.68
C GLY A 27 7.20 12.21 16.71
N GLU A 28 6.52 13.15 16.05
CA GLU A 28 5.44 12.87 15.11
C GLU A 28 5.96 12.75 13.68
N ARG A 29 5.44 11.77 12.93
CA ARG A 29 5.74 11.57 11.52
C ARG A 29 4.49 11.77 10.69
N GLU A 30 4.56 12.67 9.72
CA GLU A 30 3.46 12.86 8.78
C GLU A 30 3.33 11.64 7.86
N ALA A 31 2.12 11.12 7.75
CA ALA A 31 1.81 9.86 7.09
C ALA A 31 0.59 9.99 6.16
N ARG A 32 0.41 11.16 5.55
CA ARG A 32 -0.77 11.48 4.71
C ARG A 32 -0.56 11.21 3.23
N GLN A 33 0.65 10.84 2.83
CA GLN A 33 1.04 10.61 1.45
C GLN A 33 1.44 9.16 1.26
N TYR A 34 1.12 8.62 0.10
CA TYR A 34 1.55 7.28 -0.28
C TYR A 34 3.08 7.21 -0.37
N GLY A 35 3.62 6.11 0.17
CA GLY A 35 5.04 5.79 0.06
C GLY A 35 5.42 5.36 -1.37
N PRO A 36 6.73 5.25 -1.65
CA PRO A 36 7.19 4.69 -2.91
C PRO A 36 6.75 3.22 -3.04
N VAL A 37 6.76 2.74 -4.28
CA VAL A 37 6.48 1.35 -4.65
C VAL A 37 7.77 0.65 -5.05
N TRP A 38 7.72 -0.67 -5.16
CA TRP A 38 8.88 -1.45 -5.60
C TRP A 38 9.37 -1.07 -6.99
N PRO A 39 10.69 -1.12 -7.24
CA PRO A 39 11.24 -1.05 -8.58
C PRO A 39 10.72 -2.23 -9.40
N GLN A 40 9.92 -1.93 -10.42
CA GLN A 40 9.18 -2.91 -11.19
C GLN A 40 9.19 -2.55 -12.67
N LEU A 41 9.30 -3.56 -13.52
CA LEU A 41 9.15 -3.38 -14.96
C LEU A 41 7.65 -3.40 -15.29
N LEU A 42 7.12 -2.25 -15.69
CA LEU A 42 5.72 -2.18 -16.12
C LEU A 42 5.53 -2.94 -17.44
N PRO A 43 4.41 -3.68 -17.59
CA PRO A 43 4.18 -4.48 -18.79
C PRO A 43 4.12 -3.60 -20.03
N ASP A 44 4.76 -4.03 -21.12
CA ASP A 44 4.60 -3.39 -22.43
C ASP A 44 3.15 -3.53 -22.89
N LEU A 45 2.49 -2.40 -23.09
CA LEU A 45 1.08 -2.32 -23.50
C LEU A 45 0.93 -2.26 -25.02
N THR A 46 2.04 -2.28 -25.77
CA THR A 46 2.06 -2.08 -27.22
C THR A 46 2.19 -3.39 -28.00
N SER A 47 2.99 -4.37 -27.55
CA SER A 47 3.17 -5.63 -28.28
C SER A 47 3.55 -6.83 -27.40
N PRO A 48 2.83 -7.97 -27.46
CA PRO A 48 1.50 -8.13 -28.05
C PRO A 48 0.47 -7.30 -27.29
N ARG A 49 -0.46 -6.67 -28.02
CA ARG A 49 -1.46 -5.80 -27.37
C ARG A 49 -2.33 -6.62 -26.42
N PRO A 50 -2.39 -6.27 -25.12
CA PRO A 50 -3.19 -7.02 -24.16
C PRO A 50 -4.69 -6.85 -24.43
N PRO A 51 -5.54 -7.77 -23.95
CA PRO A 51 -7.00 -7.62 -23.99
C PRO A 51 -7.43 -6.28 -23.41
N LYS A 52 -8.53 -5.71 -23.93
CA LYS A 52 -9.01 -4.36 -23.54
C LYS A 52 -9.11 -4.16 -22.02
N ASN A 53 -9.58 -5.17 -21.29
CA ASN A 53 -9.74 -5.09 -19.83
C ASN A 53 -8.39 -4.98 -19.11
N ARG A 54 -7.38 -5.75 -19.55
CA ARG A 54 -6.02 -5.70 -18.98
C ARG A 54 -5.31 -4.41 -19.36
N LEU A 55 -5.54 -3.89 -20.57
CA LEU A 55 -5.06 -2.57 -20.97
C LEU A 55 -5.65 -1.45 -20.11
N LEU A 56 -6.96 -1.50 -19.84
CA LEU A 56 -7.63 -0.51 -19.00
C LEU A 56 -7.13 -0.57 -17.55
N LEU A 57 -6.95 -1.77 -17.00
CA LEU A 57 -6.40 -1.97 -15.67
C LEU A 57 -4.99 -1.39 -15.57
N ALA A 58 -4.09 -1.77 -16.48
CA ALA A 58 -2.71 -1.26 -16.47
C ALA A 58 -2.65 0.27 -16.55
N ARG A 59 -3.50 0.90 -17.36
CA ARG A 59 -3.61 2.37 -17.44
C ARG A 59 -4.11 3.01 -16.15
N LYS A 60 -5.08 2.38 -15.46
CA LYS A 60 -5.56 2.87 -14.16
C LYS A 60 -4.47 2.79 -13.09
N LEU A 61 -3.66 1.73 -13.11
CA LEU A 61 -2.61 1.50 -12.14
C LEU A 61 -1.37 2.36 -12.39
N ALA A 62 -1.06 2.69 -13.64
CA ALA A 62 0.18 3.35 -14.05
C ALA A 62 0.57 4.56 -13.19
N ASN A 63 -0.39 5.45 -12.88
CA ASN A 63 -0.13 6.65 -12.08
C ASN A 63 0.32 6.36 -10.65
N HIS A 64 -0.09 5.22 -10.09
CA HIS A 64 0.25 4.80 -8.73
C HIS A 64 1.59 4.05 -8.65
N LEU A 65 2.20 3.73 -9.80
CA LEU A 65 3.40 2.90 -9.91
C LEU A 65 4.66 3.68 -10.34
N THR A 66 4.56 5.01 -10.41
CA THR A 66 5.63 5.88 -10.93
C THR A 66 6.74 6.15 -9.92
N ASN A 67 6.42 6.31 -8.64
CA ASN A 67 7.38 6.60 -7.58
C ASN A 67 8.03 5.32 -7.07
N GLN A 68 9.09 4.85 -7.72
CA GLN A 68 9.75 3.58 -7.41
C GLN A 68 11.02 3.77 -6.57
N ALA A 69 11.19 2.99 -5.50
CA ALA A 69 12.39 2.96 -4.68
C ALA A 69 12.57 1.59 -4.01
N GLU A 70 13.80 1.19 -3.66
CA GLU A 70 14.03 -0.05 -2.90
C GLU A 70 13.59 0.06 -1.43
N ASP A 71 13.53 1.27 -0.90
CA ASP A 71 12.94 1.55 0.41
C ASP A 71 11.44 1.77 0.25
N CYS A 72 10.68 0.68 0.07
CA CYS A 72 9.26 0.72 -0.28
C CYS A 72 8.38 -0.22 0.56
N LEU A 73 8.91 -0.74 1.68
CA LEU A 73 8.16 -1.52 2.66
C LEU A 73 7.23 -0.62 3.48
N TYR A 74 6.16 -0.17 2.85
CA TYR A 74 5.12 0.66 3.43
C TYR A 74 3.78 -0.07 3.43
N LEU A 75 2.95 0.30 4.40
CA LEU A 75 1.54 -0.07 4.45
C LEU A 75 0.66 1.17 4.60
N ASN A 76 -0.56 1.07 4.09
CA ASN A 76 -1.61 2.07 4.21
C ASN A 76 -2.68 1.54 5.16
N VAL A 77 -3.14 2.38 6.09
CA VAL A 77 -4.17 2.05 7.08
C VAL A 77 -5.37 2.95 6.86
N TYR A 78 -6.54 2.35 6.70
CA TYR A 78 -7.82 3.03 6.55
C TYR A 78 -8.69 2.73 7.77
N VAL A 79 -9.05 3.78 8.50
CA VAL A 79 -9.82 3.70 9.75
C VAL A 79 -11.22 4.30 9.55
N PRO A 80 -12.29 3.68 10.10
CA PRO A 80 -13.64 4.24 10.05
C PRO A 80 -13.71 5.65 10.66
N SER A 81 -14.57 6.52 10.14
CA SER A 81 -14.72 7.91 10.63
C SER A 81 -15.29 8.00 12.04
N GLN A 82 -16.00 6.96 12.49
CA GLN A 82 -16.71 6.91 13.77
C GLN A 82 -15.77 6.73 14.99
N VAL A 83 -14.49 6.47 14.75
CA VAL A 83 -13.49 6.18 15.80
C VAL A 83 -13.07 7.43 16.58
N VAL A 84 -13.53 8.62 16.19
CA VAL A 84 -12.88 9.87 16.64
C VAL A 84 -13.37 10.40 17.99
N ASP A 85 -14.59 10.11 18.48
CA ASP A 85 -15.13 10.88 19.62
C ASP A 85 -15.94 10.10 20.67
N THR A 86 -15.71 8.80 20.87
CA THR A 86 -16.39 8.09 21.96
C THR A 86 -15.42 7.30 22.84
N VAL A 87 -15.61 7.50 24.15
CA VAL A 87 -14.91 6.93 25.32
C VAL A 87 -14.96 5.38 25.38
N ALA A 88 -15.47 4.72 24.34
CA ALA A 88 -15.49 3.27 24.21
C ALA A 88 -14.36 2.83 23.26
N HIS A 89 -13.37 2.10 23.81
CA HIS A 89 -12.38 1.35 23.05
C HIS A 89 -13.06 0.20 22.26
N LYS A 90 -13.82 0.53 21.21
CA LYS A 90 -14.41 -0.46 20.29
C LYS A 90 -13.26 -1.07 19.48
N ALA A 91 -13.02 -2.37 19.69
CA ALA A 91 -12.11 -3.13 18.85
C ALA A 91 -12.78 -3.37 17.49
N PHE A 92 -12.16 -2.89 16.42
CA PHE A 92 -12.62 -3.14 15.05
C PHE A 92 -11.87 -4.34 14.46
N PRO A 93 -12.54 -5.19 13.67
CA PRO A 93 -11.85 -6.21 12.90
C PRO A 93 -10.86 -5.57 11.91
N VAL A 94 -9.72 -6.23 11.71
CA VAL A 94 -8.68 -5.79 10.79
C VAL A 94 -8.65 -6.72 9.57
N MET A 95 -8.72 -6.13 8.38
CA MET A 95 -8.57 -6.83 7.12
C MET A 95 -7.29 -6.39 6.42
N VAL A 96 -6.38 -7.33 6.20
CA VAL A 96 -5.13 -7.09 5.49
C VAL A 96 -5.27 -7.54 4.05
N TYR A 97 -5.04 -6.62 3.12
CA TYR A 97 -5.11 -6.85 1.69
C TYR A 97 -3.71 -6.87 1.07
N ILE A 98 -3.43 -7.95 0.35
CA ILE A 98 -2.18 -8.18 -0.38
C ILE A 98 -2.51 -8.12 -1.86
N HIS A 99 -1.88 -7.21 -2.60
CA HIS A 99 -2.15 -7.03 -4.02
C HIS A 99 -1.63 -8.21 -4.87
N GLY A 100 -2.23 -8.41 -6.04
CA GLY A 100 -1.84 -9.46 -6.98
C GLY A 100 -0.92 -8.97 -8.12
N ASP A 101 -1.07 -9.60 -9.28
CA ASP A 101 -0.32 -9.41 -10.55
C ASP A 101 1.06 -10.09 -10.61
N SER A 102 1.05 -11.40 -10.41
CA SER A 102 2.16 -12.33 -10.72
C SER A 102 3.48 -12.08 -9.97
N PHE A 103 3.49 -11.33 -8.87
CA PHE A 103 4.70 -10.96 -8.12
C PHE A 103 5.73 -10.15 -8.94
N GLU A 104 5.36 -9.68 -10.13
CA GLU A 104 6.25 -8.95 -11.04
C GLU A 104 6.05 -7.44 -10.93
N TRP A 105 4.80 -7.03 -10.76
CA TRP A 105 4.39 -5.63 -10.71
C TRP A 105 3.11 -5.48 -9.88
N GLY A 106 2.86 -4.29 -9.38
CA GLY A 106 1.79 -3.99 -8.43
C GLY A 106 2.26 -3.10 -7.29
N ALA A 107 1.30 -2.66 -6.49
CA ALA A 107 1.54 -1.88 -5.27
C ALA A 107 0.28 -1.83 -4.40
N ALA A 108 0.41 -1.41 -3.15
CA ALA A 108 -0.72 -1.12 -2.26
C ALA A 108 -1.46 0.18 -2.60
N ASN A 109 -0.74 1.16 -3.16
CA ASN A 109 -1.21 2.52 -3.42
C ASN A 109 -2.51 2.65 -4.26
N PRO A 110 -2.77 1.79 -5.27
CA PRO A 110 -4.00 1.87 -6.06
C PRO A 110 -5.27 1.46 -5.30
N TYR A 111 -5.13 0.80 -4.13
CA TYR A 111 -6.24 0.19 -3.42
C TYR A 111 -6.71 1.09 -2.27
N ASP A 112 -7.68 1.97 -2.56
CA ASP A 112 -8.29 2.83 -1.55
C ASP A 112 -9.33 2.06 -0.69
N GLY A 113 -8.96 1.82 0.57
CA GLY A 113 -9.82 1.15 1.55
C GLY A 113 -10.84 2.06 2.24
N SER A 114 -10.88 3.36 1.92
CA SER A 114 -11.68 4.35 2.68
C SER A 114 -13.18 4.04 2.73
N VAL A 115 -13.75 3.65 1.59
CA VAL A 115 -15.19 3.31 1.49
C VAL A 115 -15.49 2.06 2.30
N LEU A 116 -14.69 1.00 2.12
CA LEU A 116 -14.90 -0.26 2.81
C LEU A 116 -14.73 -0.11 4.33
N ALA A 117 -13.73 0.66 4.77
CA ALA A 117 -13.52 0.96 6.18
C ALA A 117 -14.69 1.73 6.79
N ALA A 118 -15.22 2.73 6.08
CA ALA A 118 -16.32 3.56 6.58
C ALA A 118 -17.65 2.80 6.68
N TYR A 119 -18.03 2.04 5.64
CA TYR A 119 -19.31 1.34 5.62
C TYR A 119 -19.28 -0.01 6.35
N GLY A 120 -18.14 -0.70 6.33
CA GLY A 120 -18.00 -2.03 6.92
C GLY A 120 -17.60 -2.03 8.39
N GLU A 121 -17.33 -0.86 8.99
CA GLU A 121 -16.75 -0.74 10.34
C GLU A 121 -15.53 -1.66 10.52
N VAL A 122 -14.63 -1.66 9.54
CA VAL A 122 -13.43 -2.49 9.53
C VAL A 122 -12.19 -1.62 9.34
N ILE A 123 -11.07 -2.01 9.92
CA ILE A 123 -9.78 -1.39 9.61
C ILE A 123 -9.22 -2.11 8.38
N ILE A 124 -8.96 -1.38 7.31
CA ILE A 124 -8.33 -1.94 6.11
C ILE A 124 -6.85 -1.60 6.12
N VAL A 125 -6.00 -2.59 5.87
CA VAL A 125 -4.56 -2.42 5.70
C VAL A 125 -4.16 -2.91 4.33
N THR A 126 -3.53 -2.08 3.51
CA THR A 126 -2.93 -2.48 2.22
C THR A 126 -1.41 -2.36 2.32
N LEU A 127 -0.63 -3.31 1.81
CA LEU A 127 0.83 -3.34 1.98
C LEU A 127 1.59 -3.63 0.69
N ASN A 128 2.80 -3.07 0.59
CA ASN A 128 3.77 -3.41 -0.45
C ASN A 128 4.61 -4.62 -0.01
N TYR A 129 5.00 -5.46 -0.96
CA TYR A 129 5.89 -6.62 -0.76
C TYR A 129 6.80 -6.83 -1.95
#